data_AF-A0ABD3RBI2-F1
#
_entry.id   AF-A0ABD3RBI2-F1
#
_cell.length_a   1.000
_cell.length_b   1.000
_cell.length_c   1.000
_cell.angle_alpha   90.00
_cell.angle_beta   90.00
_cell.angle_gamma   90.00
#
_symmetry.space_group_name_H-M   'P 1'
#
loop_
_entity.id
_entity.type
_entity.pdbx_description
1 polymer ?
#
loop_
_entity_poly.entity_id
_entity_poly.type
_entity_poly.pdbx_seq_one_letter_code
_entity_poly.pdbx_strand_id
1 'polypeptide(L)'
;MWPIEDHITFLLEAAFREDVTVNELLPISIGFAMFWAVVFEVSKPPLRRLTHGRPLLRSACEREYERCAKEMYVNIGVRMTKEEAIELMMKEWPAHVVIILQHAAGSILCIPSLFGIGDASWASSLACLGCLSELGWELENTAEIVYTRLFTEHGKRTMPNFLVVLLLLHHSLTLCLGLPMVLHYRNLWVFHQLVFDLQLGGAVFLSLTEYSKFLDITKANELWKFKVCNFLILALNIWTRLFHWIYLSAHMMLTWYRDKAWAFMVVGAVVIVLFSFFNAAFMIIPIYQRFVKFLRVSAEYDSLPPDASEKQRRQSIIQLEAAREGLLEFDLEDRIMSFLDSFNHREKVDRRQSLPPRALKSWGSSARMMRHASVPAHAWKKD
;
A
#
# COMPACT_ATOMS: atom_id res chain seq x y z
N MET A 1 20.48 -21.33 -33.45
CA MET A 1 19.89 -20.03 -33.08
C MET A 1 18.90 -19.68 -34.16
N TRP A 2 17.65 -19.40 -33.79
CA TRP A 2 16.70 -18.85 -34.76
C TRP A 2 17.12 -17.40 -35.08
N PRO A 3 16.88 -16.90 -36.29
CA PRO A 3 16.99 -15.48 -36.62
C PRO A 3 16.21 -14.61 -35.62
N ILE A 4 16.75 -13.42 -35.31
CA ILE A 4 16.08 -12.45 -34.39
C ILE A 4 14.71 -12.04 -34.93
N GLU A 5 14.57 -11.91 -36.25
CA GLU A 5 13.31 -11.55 -36.92
C GLU A 5 12.21 -12.61 -36.68
N ASP A 6 12.56 -13.88 -36.71
CA ASP A 6 11.64 -14.98 -36.41
C ASP A 6 11.18 -14.95 -34.95
N HIS A 7 12.05 -14.52 -34.03
CA HIS A 7 11.70 -14.37 -32.62
C HIS A 7 10.71 -13.22 -32.37
N ILE A 8 10.88 -12.06 -33.02
CA ILE A 8 9.96 -10.92 -32.84
C ILE A 8 8.58 -11.28 -33.40
N THR A 9 8.53 -11.87 -34.59
CA THR A 9 7.29 -12.31 -35.22
C THR A 9 6.57 -13.34 -34.35
N PHE A 10 7.31 -14.33 -33.83
CA PHE A 10 6.78 -15.34 -32.93
C PHE A 10 6.19 -14.75 -31.64
N LEU A 11 6.87 -13.79 -31.00
CA LEU A 11 6.35 -13.16 -29.78
C LEU A 11 5.11 -12.30 -30.04
N LEU A 12 5.06 -11.61 -31.18
CA LEU A 12 3.88 -10.87 -31.61
C LEU A 12 2.71 -11.83 -31.86
N GLU A 13 2.93 -12.92 -32.60
CA GLU A 13 1.89 -13.93 -32.81
C GLU A 13 1.41 -14.53 -31.49
N ALA A 14 2.33 -14.89 -30.59
CA ALA A 14 1.99 -15.43 -29.27
C ALA A 14 1.16 -14.47 -28.41
N ALA A 15 1.42 -13.16 -28.48
CA ALA A 15 0.65 -12.15 -27.76
C ALA A 15 -0.83 -12.08 -28.19
N PHE A 16 -1.10 -12.36 -29.47
CA PHE A 16 -2.45 -12.25 -30.05
C PHE A 16 -3.14 -13.61 -30.26
N ARG A 17 -2.45 -14.72 -30.01
CA ARG A 17 -2.98 -16.07 -30.18
C ARG A 17 -3.73 -16.55 -28.94
N GLU A 18 -4.86 -17.24 -29.14
CA GLU A 18 -5.74 -17.67 -28.04
C GLU A 18 -5.25 -18.92 -27.30
N ASP A 19 -4.56 -19.84 -28.00
CA ASP A 19 -4.04 -21.10 -27.46
C ASP A 19 -2.57 -21.00 -27.04
N VAL A 20 -2.18 -19.85 -26.50
CA VAL A 20 -0.82 -19.58 -26.05
C VAL A 20 -0.46 -20.42 -24.81
N THR A 21 0.78 -20.89 -24.76
CA THR A 21 1.31 -21.67 -23.64
C THR A 21 2.04 -20.81 -22.62
N VAL A 22 2.24 -21.34 -21.41
CA VAL A 22 3.03 -20.68 -20.36
C VAL A 22 4.46 -20.34 -20.83
N ASN A 23 5.07 -21.22 -21.62
CA ASN A 23 6.43 -21.06 -22.13
C ASN A 23 6.54 -19.95 -23.18
N GLU A 24 5.42 -19.54 -23.78
CA GLU A 24 5.35 -18.45 -24.75
C GLU A 24 5.04 -17.12 -24.09
N LEU A 25 4.18 -17.11 -23.06
CA LEU A 25 3.86 -15.90 -22.30
C LEU A 25 4.97 -15.46 -21.33
N LEU A 26 5.76 -16.40 -20.80
CA LEU A 26 6.85 -16.08 -19.87
C LEU A 26 7.93 -15.21 -20.55
N PRO A 27 8.44 -15.53 -21.75
CA PRO A 27 9.31 -14.64 -22.52
C PRO A 27 8.71 -13.26 -22.78
N ILE A 28 7.40 -13.15 -23.04
CA ILE A 28 6.74 -11.84 -23.19
C ILE A 28 6.80 -11.04 -21.89
N SER A 29 6.53 -11.68 -20.75
CA SER A 29 6.60 -11.04 -19.43
C SER A 29 8.02 -10.60 -19.07
N ILE A 30 9.03 -11.44 -19.37
CA ILE A 30 10.45 -11.09 -19.22
C ILE A 30 10.83 -9.95 -20.18
N GLY A 31 10.30 -9.96 -21.39
CA GLY A 31 10.44 -8.86 -22.35
C GLY A 31 9.92 -7.55 -21.80
N PHE A 32 8.74 -7.54 -21.16
CA PHE A 32 8.23 -6.38 -20.44
C PHE A 32 9.10 -5.97 -19.26
N ALA A 33 9.62 -6.93 -18.47
CA ALA A 33 10.54 -6.65 -17.38
C ALA A 33 11.80 -5.91 -17.87
N MET A 34 12.41 -6.41 -18.95
CA MET A 34 13.57 -5.77 -19.58
C MET A 34 13.21 -4.41 -20.19
N PHE A 35 12.06 -4.31 -20.86
CA PHE A 35 11.57 -3.07 -21.43
C PHE A 35 11.41 -1.99 -20.34
N TRP A 36 10.73 -2.31 -19.24
CA TRP A 36 10.56 -1.38 -18.14
C TRP A 36 11.89 -1.04 -17.48
N ALA A 37 12.77 -2.00 -17.19
CA ALA A 37 14.12 -1.72 -16.68
C ALA A 37 14.85 -0.67 -17.54
N VAL A 38 14.82 -0.84 -18.87
CA VAL A 38 15.42 0.11 -19.81
C VAL A 38 14.70 1.47 -19.78
N VAL A 39 13.36 1.49 -19.78
CA VAL A 39 12.59 2.74 -19.72
C VAL A 39 12.91 3.51 -18.44
N PHE A 40 12.98 2.83 -17.29
CA PHE A 40 13.33 3.43 -16.01
C PHE A 40 14.75 4.01 -16.05
N GLU A 41 15.75 3.25 -16.50
CA GLU A 41 17.14 3.72 -16.53
C GLU A 41 17.40 4.80 -17.58
N VAL A 42 16.76 4.74 -18.74
CA VAL A 42 16.93 5.73 -19.81
C VAL A 42 16.14 7.02 -19.53
N SER A 43 14.99 6.94 -18.88
CA SER A 43 14.13 8.11 -18.62
C SER A 43 14.57 8.92 -17.40
N LYS A 44 15.17 8.29 -16.38
CA LYS A 44 15.62 8.98 -15.16
C LYS A 44 16.62 10.11 -15.46
N PRO A 45 17.70 9.93 -16.25
CA PRO A 45 18.67 11.01 -16.51
C PRO A 45 18.12 12.27 -17.19
N PRO A 46 17.36 12.21 -18.30
CA PRO A 46 16.79 13.41 -18.92
C PRO A 46 15.77 14.07 -18.00
N LEU A 47 14.90 13.31 -17.33
CA LEU A 47 13.97 13.86 -16.34
C LEU A 47 14.71 14.56 -15.21
N ARG A 48 15.75 13.94 -14.66
CA ARG A 48 16.60 14.53 -13.62
C ARG A 48 17.25 15.81 -14.11
N ARG A 49 17.80 15.85 -15.32
CA ARG A 49 18.37 17.10 -15.90
C ARG A 49 17.33 18.22 -16.03
N LEU A 50 16.08 17.87 -16.31
CA LEU A 50 15.00 18.84 -16.45
C LEU A 50 14.50 19.37 -15.11
N THR A 51 14.45 18.53 -14.08
CA THR A 51 13.77 18.82 -12.81
C THR A 51 14.69 19.02 -11.60
N HIS A 52 15.88 18.43 -11.59
CA HIS A 52 16.84 18.55 -10.48
C HIS A 52 17.37 19.99 -10.35
N GLY A 53 17.56 20.43 -9.11
CA GLY A 53 17.90 21.82 -8.78
C GLY A 53 16.81 22.85 -9.06
N ARG A 54 15.67 22.49 -9.68
CA ARG A 54 14.59 23.44 -9.95
C ARG A 54 13.95 23.90 -8.63
N PRO A 55 13.76 25.21 -8.42
CA PRO A 55 13.17 25.73 -7.18
C PRO A 55 11.82 25.11 -6.84
N LEU A 56 11.01 24.83 -7.86
CA LEU A 56 9.69 24.21 -7.69
C LEU A 56 9.81 22.82 -7.06
N LEU A 57 10.63 21.92 -7.62
CA LEU A 57 10.82 20.57 -7.10
C LEU A 57 11.50 20.60 -5.73
N ARG A 58 12.54 21.43 -5.55
CA ARG A 58 13.21 21.58 -4.27
C ARG A 58 12.25 21.99 -3.17
N SER A 59 11.39 22.99 -3.42
CA SER A 59 10.39 23.42 -2.45
C SER A 59 9.37 22.32 -2.13
N ALA A 60 9.02 21.47 -3.10
CA ALA A 60 8.13 20.33 -2.87
C ALA A 60 8.80 19.27 -1.98
N CYS A 61 10.06 18.95 -2.24
CA CYS A 61 10.86 18.02 -1.43
C CYS A 61 11.15 18.58 -0.03
N GLU A 62 11.45 19.87 0.12
CA GLU A 62 11.60 20.53 1.43
C GLU A 62 10.34 20.41 2.26
N ARG A 63 9.18 20.68 1.66
CA ARG A 63 7.91 20.54 2.35
C ARG A 63 7.63 19.07 2.68
N GLU A 64 7.86 18.14 1.76
CA GLU A 64 7.70 16.70 2.04
C GLU A 64 8.61 16.22 3.17
N TYR A 65 9.86 16.70 3.21
CA TYR A 65 10.80 16.40 4.29
C TYR A 65 10.23 16.79 5.65
N GLU A 66 9.83 18.05 5.80
CA GLU A 66 9.27 18.55 7.05
C GLU A 66 7.97 17.85 7.41
N ARG A 67 7.16 17.49 6.40
CA ARG A 67 5.85 16.89 6.61
C ARG A 67 5.88 15.42 7.02
N CYS A 68 6.83 14.63 6.53
CA CYS A 68 6.77 13.18 6.71
C CYS A 68 8.11 12.49 6.73
N ALA A 69 9.02 12.89 5.82
CA ALA A 69 10.21 12.10 5.58
C ALA A 69 11.13 12.18 6.80
N LYS A 70 11.14 13.30 7.53
CA LYS A 70 11.93 13.49 8.75
C LYS A 70 11.64 12.43 9.81
N GLU A 71 10.37 12.27 10.22
CA GLU A 71 9.97 11.27 11.23
C GLU A 71 10.17 9.86 10.70
N MET A 72 9.79 9.60 9.44
CA MET A 72 10.03 8.31 8.78
C MET A 72 11.51 7.92 8.82
N TYR A 73 12.42 8.81 8.42
CA TYR A 73 13.87 8.55 8.43
C TYR A 73 14.40 8.31 9.84
N VAL A 74 13.91 9.05 10.84
CA VAL A 74 14.26 8.82 12.24
C VAL A 74 13.79 7.45 12.72
N ASN A 75 12.54 7.08 12.43
CA ASN A 75 11.92 5.83 12.86
C ASN A 75 12.62 4.60 12.24
N ILE A 76 13.03 4.68 10.96
CA ILE A 76 13.79 3.59 10.30
C ILE A 76 15.29 3.62 10.64
N GLY A 77 15.73 4.47 11.58
CA GLY A 77 17.11 4.57 12.03
C GLY A 77 18.08 5.15 10.98
N VAL A 78 17.55 5.83 9.96
CA VAL A 78 18.34 6.45 8.90
C VAL A 78 18.74 7.87 9.33
N ARG A 79 19.98 8.02 9.80
CA ARG A 79 20.58 9.34 10.07
C ARG A 79 21.01 9.99 8.76
N MET A 80 20.31 11.05 8.36
CA MET A 80 20.67 11.93 7.26
C MET A 80 20.35 13.38 7.65
N THR A 81 21.12 14.32 7.15
CA THR A 81 20.79 15.75 7.25
C THR A 81 19.55 16.07 6.40
N LYS A 82 18.90 17.19 6.69
CA LYS A 82 17.76 17.67 5.90
C LYS A 82 18.13 17.85 4.42
N GLU A 83 19.29 18.43 4.16
CA GLU A 83 19.79 18.70 2.82
C GLU A 83 20.07 17.41 2.04
N GLU A 84 20.67 16.40 2.68
CA GLU A 84 20.87 15.07 2.08
C GLU A 84 19.54 14.39 1.74
N ALA A 85 18.54 14.51 2.63
CA ALA A 85 17.21 13.95 2.42
C ALA A 85 16.49 14.59 1.23
N ILE A 86 16.51 15.93 1.16
CA ILE A 86 15.92 16.70 0.06
C ILE A 86 16.62 16.33 -1.26
N GLU A 87 17.95 16.30 -1.26
CA GLU A 87 18.73 15.93 -2.44
C GLU A 87 18.40 14.52 -2.92
N LEU A 88 18.27 13.56 -2.00
CA LEU A 88 17.84 12.19 -2.32
C LEU A 88 16.43 12.17 -2.92
N MET A 89 15.46 12.85 -2.31
CA MET A 89 14.09 12.90 -2.83
C MET A 89 14.03 13.53 -4.23
N MET A 90 14.78 14.61 -4.48
CA MET A 90 14.86 15.23 -5.79
C MET A 90 15.48 14.29 -6.83
N LYS A 91 16.47 13.49 -6.42
CA LYS A 91 17.16 12.51 -7.27
C LYS A 91 16.25 11.34 -7.64
N GLU A 92 15.39 10.91 -6.73
CA GLU A 92 14.46 9.77 -6.88
C GLU A 92 13.12 10.15 -7.51
N TRP A 93 12.70 11.43 -7.45
CA TRP A 93 11.43 11.90 -8.02
C TRP A 93 11.18 11.45 -9.48
N PRO A 94 12.16 11.46 -10.41
CA PRO A 94 11.97 10.92 -11.75
C PRO A 94 11.50 9.47 -11.80
N ALA A 95 11.94 8.62 -10.86
CA ALA A 95 11.52 7.22 -10.83
C ALA A 95 10.00 7.10 -10.59
N HIS A 96 9.43 7.90 -9.67
CA HIS A 96 7.99 7.92 -9.42
C HIS A 96 7.18 8.34 -10.65
N VAL A 97 7.68 9.27 -11.46
CA VAL A 97 7.03 9.68 -12.70
C VAL A 97 7.00 8.52 -13.71
N VAL A 98 8.05 7.73 -13.78
CA VAL A 98 8.10 6.56 -14.66
C VAL A 98 7.17 5.45 -14.16
N ILE A 99 7.04 5.24 -12.84
CA ILE A 99 6.03 4.32 -12.26
C ILE A 99 4.61 4.74 -12.66
N ILE A 100 4.29 6.04 -12.55
CA ILE A 100 2.99 6.58 -12.98
C ILE A 100 2.74 6.26 -14.46
N LEU A 101 3.75 6.45 -15.31
CA LEU A 101 3.66 6.16 -16.74
C LEU A 101 3.45 4.66 -17.01
N GLN A 102 4.13 3.78 -16.28
CA GLN A 102 4.00 2.33 -16.42
C GLN A 102 2.56 1.89 -16.15
N HIS A 103 1.97 2.30 -15.03
CA HIS A 103 0.58 1.99 -14.70
C HIS A 103 -0.42 2.61 -15.69
N ALA A 104 -0.16 3.84 -16.14
CA ALA A 104 -1.00 4.46 -17.16
C ALA A 104 -0.95 3.68 -18.48
N ALA A 105 0.22 3.23 -18.92
CA ALA A 105 0.40 2.47 -20.14
C ALA A 105 -0.36 1.13 -20.10
N GLY A 106 -0.21 0.35 -19.03
CA GLY A 106 -0.90 -0.94 -18.94
C GLY A 106 -2.42 -0.81 -18.77
N SER A 107 -2.91 0.24 -18.09
CA SER A 107 -4.36 0.51 -18.06
C SER A 107 -4.93 0.92 -19.42
N ILE A 108 -4.21 1.72 -20.22
CA ILE A 108 -4.66 2.12 -21.56
C ILE A 108 -4.86 0.90 -22.47
N LEU A 109 -4.02 -0.13 -22.33
CA LEU A 109 -4.13 -1.37 -23.10
C LEU A 109 -5.44 -2.14 -22.82
N CYS A 110 -6.09 -1.92 -21.68
CA CYS A 110 -7.37 -2.56 -21.37
C CYS A 110 -8.57 -1.85 -22.01
N ILE A 111 -8.45 -0.56 -22.37
CA ILE A 111 -9.56 0.28 -22.87
C ILE A 111 -10.31 -0.37 -24.04
N PRO A 112 -9.64 -0.92 -25.08
CA PRO A 112 -10.36 -1.50 -26.21
C PRO A 112 -11.32 -2.62 -25.81
N SER A 113 -10.91 -3.49 -24.88
CA SER A 113 -11.78 -4.57 -24.40
C SER A 113 -12.96 -4.06 -23.57
N LEU A 114 -12.74 -3.02 -22.76
CA LEU A 114 -13.79 -2.47 -21.89
C LEU A 114 -14.89 -1.75 -22.65
N PHE A 115 -14.53 -1.10 -23.77
CA PHE A 115 -15.46 -0.32 -24.58
C PHE A 115 -15.91 -1.04 -25.87
N GLY A 116 -15.47 -2.28 -26.08
CA GLY A 116 -15.81 -3.04 -27.30
C GLY A 116 -15.27 -2.40 -28.58
N ILE A 117 -14.06 -1.84 -28.52
CA ILE A 117 -13.40 -1.19 -29.65
C ILE A 117 -12.55 -2.22 -30.40
N GLY A 118 -12.83 -2.41 -31.69
CA GLY A 118 -12.09 -3.34 -32.55
C GLY A 118 -12.62 -4.77 -32.47
N ASP A 119 -11.84 -5.72 -33.01
CA ASP A 119 -12.14 -7.14 -32.90
C ASP A 119 -11.98 -7.65 -31.45
N ALA A 120 -12.84 -8.57 -31.02
CA ALA A 120 -12.87 -9.04 -29.64
C ALA A 120 -11.57 -9.76 -29.23
N SER A 121 -10.99 -10.57 -30.13
CA SER A 121 -9.76 -11.31 -29.85
C SER A 121 -8.56 -10.36 -29.74
N TRP A 122 -8.49 -9.37 -30.64
CA TRP A 122 -7.49 -8.31 -30.57
C TRP A 122 -7.61 -7.47 -29.29
N ALA A 123 -8.82 -7.03 -28.95
CA ALA A 123 -9.07 -6.21 -27.76
C ALA A 123 -8.74 -6.95 -26.45
N SER A 124 -9.11 -8.23 -26.36
CA SER A 124 -8.69 -9.12 -25.27
C SER A 124 -7.17 -9.26 -25.18
N SER A 125 -6.50 -9.45 -26.32
CA SER A 125 -5.04 -9.58 -26.37
C SER A 125 -4.34 -8.35 -25.82
N LEU A 126 -4.82 -7.15 -26.15
CA LEU A 126 -4.29 -5.90 -25.57
C LEU A 126 -4.50 -5.84 -24.06
N ALA A 127 -5.68 -6.19 -23.56
CA ALA A 127 -5.92 -6.20 -22.12
C ALA A 127 -5.01 -7.21 -21.39
N CYS A 128 -4.77 -8.38 -22.00
CA CYS A 128 -3.79 -9.36 -21.52
C CYS A 128 -2.37 -8.80 -21.51
N LEU A 129 -1.95 -8.07 -22.55
CA LEU A 129 -0.67 -7.37 -22.57
C LEU A 129 -0.57 -6.31 -21.47
N GLY A 130 -1.67 -5.64 -21.12
CA GLY A 130 -1.74 -4.76 -19.95
C GLY A 130 -1.40 -5.49 -18.64
N CYS A 131 -1.91 -6.71 -18.46
CA CYS A 131 -1.57 -7.56 -17.32
C CYS A 131 -0.12 -8.06 -17.36
N LEU A 132 0.37 -8.51 -18.51
CA LEU A 132 1.76 -8.99 -18.67
C LEU A 132 2.79 -7.86 -18.52
N SER A 133 2.42 -6.63 -18.89
CA SER A 133 3.21 -5.42 -18.63
C SER A 133 3.39 -5.16 -17.14
N GLU A 134 2.30 -5.28 -16.35
CA GLU A 134 2.37 -5.19 -14.89
C GLU A 134 3.20 -6.32 -14.30
N LEU A 135 2.96 -7.56 -14.73
CA LEU A 135 3.74 -8.72 -14.29
C LEU A 135 5.24 -8.55 -14.56
N GLY A 136 5.59 -8.06 -15.76
CA GLY A 136 6.98 -7.78 -16.12
C GLY A 136 7.63 -6.75 -15.20
N TRP A 137 6.94 -5.66 -14.91
CA TRP A 137 7.42 -4.66 -13.95
C TRP A 137 7.55 -5.23 -12.54
N GLU A 138 6.58 -6.00 -12.05
CA GLU A 138 6.67 -6.63 -10.73
C GLU A 138 7.84 -7.62 -10.63
N LEU A 139 8.15 -8.36 -11.70
CA LEU A 139 9.32 -9.25 -11.74
C LEU A 139 10.63 -8.45 -11.64
N GLU A 140 10.74 -7.36 -12.39
CA GLU A 140 11.89 -6.45 -12.39
C GLU A 140 12.09 -5.80 -11.02
N ASN A 141 11.05 -5.18 -10.48
CA ASN A 141 11.06 -4.55 -9.16
C ASN A 141 11.36 -5.58 -8.05
N THR A 142 10.79 -6.79 -8.14
CA THR A 142 11.12 -7.87 -7.18
C THR A 142 12.61 -8.24 -7.24
N ALA A 143 13.19 -8.34 -8.44
CA ALA A 143 14.61 -8.59 -8.60
C ALA A 143 15.47 -7.45 -8.04
N GLU A 144 15.08 -6.19 -8.27
CA GLU A 144 15.76 -5.00 -7.71
C GLU A 144 15.72 -5.00 -6.18
N ILE A 145 14.57 -5.30 -5.57
CA ILE A 145 14.42 -5.40 -4.11
C ILE A 145 15.35 -6.49 -3.55
N VAL A 146 15.34 -7.67 -4.15
CA VAL A 146 16.20 -8.80 -3.73
C VAL A 146 17.68 -8.42 -3.89
N TYR A 147 18.04 -7.84 -5.03
CA TYR A 147 19.41 -7.41 -5.32
C TYR A 147 19.88 -6.37 -4.30
N THR A 148 19.12 -5.27 -4.17
CA THR A 148 19.41 -4.17 -3.25
C THR A 148 19.59 -4.71 -1.84
N ARG A 149 18.65 -5.55 -1.38
CA ARG A 149 18.64 -6.02 0.00
C ARG A 149 19.78 -6.98 0.33
N LEU A 150 20.15 -7.88 -0.58
CA LEU A 150 21.12 -8.95 -0.32
C LEU A 150 22.55 -8.61 -0.74
N PHE A 151 22.73 -7.73 -1.74
CA PHE A 151 24.02 -7.53 -2.40
C PHE A 151 24.57 -6.10 -2.31
N THR A 152 23.86 -5.15 -1.69
CA THR A 152 24.40 -3.81 -1.42
C THR A 152 24.78 -3.63 0.04
N GLU A 153 25.81 -2.82 0.32
CA GLU A 153 26.37 -2.61 1.66
C GLU A 153 25.32 -2.15 2.69
N HIS A 154 24.29 -1.43 2.24
CA HIS A 154 23.22 -0.91 3.09
C HIS A 154 21.86 -1.52 2.76
N GLY A 155 21.82 -2.67 2.10
CA GLY A 155 20.62 -3.28 1.55
C GLY A 155 19.47 -3.44 2.55
N LYS A 156 19.74 -3.96 3.76
CA LYS A 156 18.71 -4.13 4.80
C LYS A 156 18.19 -2.81 5.37
N ARG A 157 18.98 -1.74 5.31
CA ARG A 157 18.58 -0.40 5.75
C ARG A 157 17.73 0.29 4.69
N THR A 158 18.10 0.13 3.41
CA THR A 158 17.34 0.66 2.27
C THR A 158 16.01 -0.09 2.06
N MET A 159 16.03 -1.41 2.24
CA MET A 159 14.86 -2.29 2.09
C MET A 159 14.57 -2.99 3.42
N PRO A 160 13.94 -2.32 4.40
CA PRO A 160 13.58 -2.95 5.68
C PRO A 160 12.57 -4.09 5.50
N ASN A 161 12.51 -5.03 6.45
CA ASN A 161 11.65 -6.23 6.36
C ASN A 161 10.20 -5.87 6.05
N PHE A 162 9.73 -4.82 6.71
CA PHE A 162 8.39 -4.29 6.55
C PHE A 162 8.08 -3.91 5.10
N LEU A 163 8.96 -3.12 4.46
CA LEU A 163 8.77 -2.68 3.07
C LEU A 163 8.78 -3.87 2.11
N VAL A 164 9.64 -4.86 2.35
CA VAL A 164 9.66 -6.10 1.54
C VAL A 164 8.33 -6.85 1.67
N VAL A 165 7.81 -7.02 2.89
CA VAL A 165 6.50 -7.69 3.10
C VAL A 165 5.37 -6.91 2.43
N LEU A 166 5.36 -5.58 2.59
CA LEU A 166 4.35 -4.71 1.97
C LEU A 166 4.37 -4.84 0.45
N LEU A 167 5.55 -4.81 -0.16
CA LEU A 167 5.71 -4.95 -1.62
C LEU A 167 5.34 -6.36 -2.10
N LEU A 168 5.70 -7.41 -1.35
CA LEU A 168 5.27 -8.77 -1.69
C LEU A 168 3.75 -8.95 -1.61
N LEU A 169 3.10 -8.36 -0.61
CA LEU A 169 1.64 -8.35 -0.51
C LEU A 169 1.02 -7.56 -1.67
N HIS A 170 1.61 -6.42 -2.03
CA HIS A 170 1.18 -5.59 -3.15
C HIS A 170 1.31 -6.33 -4.50
N HIS A 171 2.44 -7.00 -4.77
CA HIS A 171 2.66 -7.70 -6.03
C HIS A 171 2.00 -9.09 -6.07
N SER A 172 1.48 -9.59 -4.95
CA SER A 172 0.95 -10.96 -4.86
C SER A 172 -0.13 -11.27 -5.88
N LEU A 173 -0.95 -10.28 -6.26
CA LEU A 173 -2.04 -10.49 -7.20
C LEU A 173 -1.53 -10.83 -8.61
N THR A 174 -0.65 -10.00 -9.18
CA THR A 174 -0.17 -10.22 -10.54
C THR A 174 0.85 -11.35 -10.59
N LEU A 175 1.76 -11.46 -9.60
CA LEU A 175 2.72 -12.58 -9.52
C LEU A 175 2.04 -13.95 -9.40
N CYS A 176 0.92 -14.07 -8.66
CA CYS A 176 0.25 -15.36 -8.48
C CYS A 176 -0.83 -15.65 -9.52
N LEU A 177 -1.61 -14.64 -9.94
CA LEU A 177 -2.78 -14.84 -10.80
C LEU A 177 -2.64 -14.24 -12.20
N GLY A 178 -1.70 -13.32 -12.45
CA GLY A 178 -1.58 -12.65 -13.75
C GLY A 178 -1.43 -13.63 -14.92
N LEU A 179 -0.39 -14.46 -14.88
CA LEU A 179 -0.12 -15.44 -15.94
C LEU A 179 -1.23 -16.52 -16.05
N PRO A 180 -1.69 -17.16 -14.95
CA PRO A 180 -2.80 -18.11 -15.03
C PRO A 180 -4.10 -17.51 -15.57
N MET A 181 -4.42 -16.25 -15.23
CA MET A 181 -5.63 -15.59 -15.72
C MET A 181 -5.55 -15.29 -17.21
N VAL A 182 -4.37 -14.91 -17.74
CA VAL A 182 -4.18 -14.77 -19.18
C VAL A 182 -4.33 -16.12 -19.90
N LEU A 183 -3.78 -17.21 -19.35
CA LEU A 183 -3.88 -18.53 -19.98
C LEU A 183 -5.30 -19.09 -20.04
N HIS A 184 -6.09 -18.91 -18.97
CA HIS A 184 -7.37 -19.60 -18.82
C HIS A 184 -8.60 -18.70 -18.94
N TYR A 185 -8.43 -17.38 -18.76
CA TYR A 185 -9.51 -16.41 -18.69
C TYR A 185 -9.23 -15.15 -19.53
N ARG A 186 -8.45 -15.27 -20.61
CA ARG A 186 -8.11 -14.13 -21.50
C ARG A 186 -9.30 -13.34 -22.04
N ASN A 187 -10.48 -13.94 -22.17
CA ASN A 187 -11.66 -13.28 -22.71
C ASN A 187 -12.62 -12.81 -21.59
N LEU A 188 -12.24 -12.98 -20.33
CA LEU A 188 -13.06 -12.62 -19.19
C LEU A 188 -13.03 -11.10 -18.99
N TRP A 189 -14.09 -10.40 -19.39
CA TRP A 189 -14.20 -8.95 -19.26
C TRP A 189 -13.92 -8.43 -17.84
N VAL A 190 -14.37 -9.16 -16.81
CA VAL A 190 -14.13 -8.82 -15.38
C VAL A 190 -12.64 -8.81 -15.04
N PHE A 191 -11.86 -9.70 -15.64
CA PHE A 191 -10.41 -9.71 -15.48
C PHE A 191 -9.77 -8.47 -16.11
N HIS A 192 -10.20 -8.07 -17.31
CA HIS A 192 -9.70 -6.85 -17.96
C HIS A 192 -10.06 -5.59 -17.16
N GLN A 193 -11.28 -5.55 -16.61
CA GLN A 193 -11.72 -4.46 -15.76
C GLN A 193 -10.91 -4.38 -14.47
N LEU A 194 -10.55 -5.53 -13.88
CA LEU A 194 -9.68 -5.57 -12.71
C LEU A 194 -8.29 -5.02 -13.00
N VAL A 195 -7.67 -5.45 -14.11
CA VAL A 195 -6.35 -4.95 -14.54
C VAL A 195 -6.40 -3.44 -14.75
N PHE A 196 -7.43 -2.94 -15.44
CA PHE A 196 -7.67 -1.52 -15.65
C PHE A 196 -7.81 -0.74 -14.34
N ASP A 197 -8.70 -1.19 -13.44
CA ASP A 197 -9.00 -0.49 -12.19
C ASP A 197 -7.78 -0.38 -11.27
N LEU A 198 -7.00 -1.46 -11.17
CA LEU A 198 -5.81 -1.48 -10.33
C LEU A 198 -4.73 -0.56 -10.88
N GLN A 199 -4.44 -0.65 -12.18
CA GLN A 199 -3.39 0.15 -12.79
C GLN A 199 -3.79 1.62 -12.95
N LEU A 200 -4.97 1.93 -13.49
CA LEU A 200 -5.43 3.32 -13.60
C LEU A 200 -5.59 3.93 -12.21
N GLY A 201 -6.12 3.17 -11.26
CA GLY A 201 -6.20 3.56 -9.85
C GLY A 201 -4.84 3.96 -9.29
N GLY A 202 -3.80 3.16 -9.55
CA GLY A 202 -2.41 3.45 -9.18
C GLY A 202 -1.87 4.70 -9.86
N ALA A 203 -2.02 4.81 -11.18
CA ALA A 203 -1.53 5.96 -11.96
C ALA A 203 -2.14 7.29 -11.48
N VAL A 204 -3.47 7.35 -11.31
CA VAL A 204 -4.16 8.56 -10.86
C VAL A 204 -3.86 8.87 -9.39
N PHE A 205 -3.84 7.86 -8.51
CA PHE A 205 -3.49 8.03 -7.10
C PHE A 205 -2.09 8.62 -6.94
N LEU A 206 -1.09 8.04 -7.59
CA LEU A 206 0.30 8.48 -7.52
C LEU A 206 0.45 9.87 -8.13
N SER A 207 -0.16 10.14 -9.28
CA SER A 207 -0.13 11.47 -9.93
C SER A 207 -0.69 12.58 -9.04
N LEU A 208 -1.87 12.36 -8.45
CA LEU A 208 -2.49 13.34 -7.57
C LEU A 208 -1.70 13.51 -6.26
N THR A 209 -1.11 12.42 -5.76
CA THR A 209 -0.26 12.47 -4.57
C THR A 209 0.99 13.29 -4.84
N GLU A 210 1.70 13.04 -5.94
CA GLU A 210 2.87 13.82 -6.36
C GLU A 210 2.51 15.28 -6.59
N TYR A 211 1.42 15.57 -7.32
CA TYR A 211 0.93 16.94 -7.51
C TYR A 211 0.66 17.65 -6.18
N SER A 212 0.09 16.94 -5.19
CA SER A 212 -0.22 17.50 -3.87
C SER A 212 1.03 17.92 -3.05
N LYS A 213 2.22 17.41 -3.39
CA LYS A 213 3.51 17.83 -2.80
C LYS A 213 3.94 19.22 -3.29
N PHE A 214 3.56 19.57 -4.52
CA PHE A 214 3.84 20.88 -5.10
C PHE A 214 2.96 22.02 -4.56
N LEU A 215 1.86 21.69 -3.89
CA LEU A 215 0.93 22.67 -3.34
C LEU A 215 1.40 23.22 -1.98
N ASP A 216 1.48 24.53 -1.92
CA ASP A 216 1.70 25.36 -0.74
C ASP A 216 0.36 25.68 -0.06
N ILE A 217 0.02 24.86 0.93
CA ILE A 217 -1.25 24.94 1.65
C ILE A 217 -1.39 26.22 2.50
N THR A 218 -0.34 27.01 2.65
CA THR A 218 -0.44 28.33 3.29
C THR A 218 -1.22 29.33 2.44
N LYS A 219 -1.36 29.06 1.14
CA LYS A 219 -2.14 29.88 0.19
C LYS A 219 -3.53 29.27 -0.01
N ALA A 220 -4.58 30.08 0.17
CA ALA A 220 -5.97 29.63 0.09
C ALA A 220 -6.33 28.90 -1.23
N ASN A 221 -5.87 29.38 -2.38
CA ASN A 221 -6.13 28.73 -3.68
C ASN A 221 -5.46 27.35 -3.78
N GLU A 222 -4.21 27.24 -3.33
CA GLU A 222 -3.47 25.97 -3.36
C GLU A 222 -3.99 24.99 -2.30
N LEU A 223 -4.47 25.50 -1.16
CA LEU A 223 -5.22 24.75 -0.15
C LEU A 223 -6.49 24.13 -0.74
N TRP A 224 -7.28 24.90 -1.49
CA TRP A 224 -8.49 24.37 -2.16
C TRP A 224 -8.13 23.27 -3.17
N LYS A 225 -7.10 23.46 -4.00
CA LYS A 225 -6.61 22.42 -4.91
C LYS A 225 -6.21 21.16 -4.15
N PHE A 226 -5.51 21.32 -3.03
CA PHE A 226 -5.12 20.20 -2.18
C PHE A 226 -6.35 19.44 -1.65
N LYS A 227 -7.39 20.14 -1.16
CA LYS A 227 -8.67 19.52 -0.75
C LYS A 227 -9.27 18.67 -1.88
N VAL A 228 -9.35 19.22 -3.09
CA VAL A 228 -9.90 18.53 -4.26
C VAL A 228 -9.09 17.29 -4.60
N CYS A 229 -7.76 17.38 -4.64
CA CYS A 229 -6.90 16.21 -4.90
C CYS A 229 -7.11 15.09 -3.88
N ASN A 230 -7.17 15.42 -2.59
CA ASN A 230 -7.39 14.43 -1.52
C ASN A 230 -8.78 13.79 -1.62
N PHE A 231 -9.81 14.58 -1.93
CA PHE A 231 -11.16 14.07 -2.15
C PHE A 231 -11.21 13.10 -3.34
N LEU A 232 -10.62 13.47 -4.47
CA LEU A 232 -10.55 12.63 -5.66
C LEU A 232 -9.79 11.32 -5.40
N ILE A 233 -8.66 11.40 -4.69
CA ILE A 233 -7.90 10.22 -4.25
C ILE A 233 -8.77 9.29 -3.39
N LEU A 234 -9.50 9.83 -2.39
CA LEU A 234 -10.37 9.04 -1.54
C LEU A 234 -11.52 8.40 -2.32
N ALA A 235 -12.22 9.19 -3.13
CA ALA A 235 -13.34 8.73 -3.94
C ALA A 235 -12.91 7.61 -4.89
N LEU A 236 -11.77 7.79 -5.57
CA LEU A 236 -11.19 6.79 -6.45
C LEU A 236 -10.86 5.49 -5.70
N ASN A 237 -10.20 5.58 -4.54
CA ASN A 237 -9.85 4.39 -3.76
C ASN A 237 -11.08 3.67 -3.20
N ILE A 238 -12.09 4.41 -2.71
CA ILE A 238 -13.36 3.80 -2.28
C ILE A 238 -14.02 3.07 -3.46
N TRP A 239 -13.98 3.64 -4.67
CA TRP A 239 -14.53 2.98 -5.85
C TRP A 239 -13.72 1.74 -6.25
N THR A 240 -12.45 1.92 -6.61
CA THR A 240 -11.63 0.85 -7.24
C THR A 240 -11.10 -0.17 -6.25
N ARG A 241 -10.94 0.17 -4.96
CA ARG A 241 -10.33 -0.69 -3.93
C ARG A 241 -11.33 -1.26 -2.92
N LEU A 242 -12.56 -0.76 -2.89
CA LEU A 242 -13.65 -1.30 -2.05
C LEU A 242 -14.82 -1.80 -2.89
N PHE A 243 -15.63 -0.90 -3.43
CA PHE A 243 -16.91 -1.29 -4.03
C PHE A 243 -16.73 -2.13 -5.30
N HIS A 244 -15.97 -1.61 -6.27
CA HIS A 244 -15.75 -2.31 -7.52
C HIS A 244 -14.83 -3.53 -7.32
N TRP A 245 -13.83 -3.42 -6.44
CA TRP A 245 -12.99 -4.56 -6.03
C TRP A 245 -13.81 -5.75 -5.52
N ILE A 246 -14.75 -5.52 -4.60
CA ILE A 246 -15.62 -6.58 -4.05
C ILE A 246 -16.48 -7.18 -5.18
N TYR A 247 -17.06 -6.34 -6.04
CA TYR A 247 -17.87 -6.79 -7.18
C TYR A 247 -17.06 -7.68 -8.13
N LEU A 248 -15.90 -7.22 -8.59
CA LEU A 248 -15.04 -7.95 -9.54
C LEU A 248 -14.53 -9.26 -8.92
N SER A 249 -14.10 -9.22 -7.65
CA SER A 249 -13.65 -10.40 -6.92
C SER A 249 -14.76 -11.45 -6.77
N ALA A 250 -15.97 -11.04 -6.38
CA ALA A 250 -17.11 -11.94 -6.27
C ALA A 250 -17.48 -12.56 -7.64
N HIS A 251 -17.45 -11.76 -8.71
CA HIS A 251 -17.74 -12.24 -10.05
C HIS A 251 -16.69 -13.26 -10.51
N MET A 252 -15.39 -12.99 -10.34
CA MET A 252 -14.33 -13.97 -10.66
C MET A 252 -14.49 -15.27 -9.87
N MET A 253 -14.76 -15.20 -8.56
CA MET A 253 -14.98 -16.37 -7.72
C MET A 253 -16.17 -17.20 -8.19
N LEU A 254 -17.28 -16.55 -8.59
CA LEU A 254 -18.44 -17.23 -9.15
C LEU A 254 -18.15 -17.87 -10.51
N THR A 255 -17.36 -17.21 -11.37
CA THR A 255 -16.90 -17.79 -12.63
C THR A 255 -16.07 -19.05 -12.39
N TRP A 256 -15.05 -18.99 -11.53
CA TRP A 256 -14.21 -20.15 -11.20
C TRP A 256 -15.00 -21.30 -10.57
N TYR A 257 -15.99 -20.98 -9.74
CA TYR A 257 -16.89 -21.99 -9.17
C TYR A 257 -17.73 -22.69 -10.26
N ARG A 258 -18.32 -21.93 -11.19
CA ARG A 258 -19.13 -22.47 -12.30
C ARG A 258 -18.30 -23.33 -13.24
N ASP A 259 -17.07 -22.92 -13.49
CA ASP A 259 -16.12 -23.63 -14.36
C ASP A 259 -15.45 -24.82 -13.64
N LYS A 260 -15.76 -25.06 -12.36
CA LYS A 260 -15.15 -26.09 -11.50
C LYS A 260 -13.62 -25.96 -11.43
N ALA A 261 -13.11 -24.75 -11.56
CA ALA A 261 -11.69 -24.41 -11.49
C ALA A 261 -11.23 -24.29 -10.03
N TRP A 262 -11.28 -25.39 -9.28
CA TRP A 262 -11.04 -25.40 -7.83
C TRP A 262 -9.67 -24.84 -7.42
N ALA A 263 -8.63 -25.06 -8.22
CA ALA A 263 -7.31 -24.50 -7.98
C ALA A 263 -7.31 -22.96 -8.02
N PHE A 264 -7.93 -22.36 -9.03
CA PHE A 264 -8.14 -20.92 -9.12
C PHE A 264 -8.95 -20.40 -7.93
N MET A 265 -10.00 -21.12 -7.55
CA MET A 265 -10.84 -20.72 -6.43
C MET A 265 -10.08 -20.72 -5.10
N VAL A 266 -9.27 -21.74 -4.82
CA VAL A 266 -8.50 -21.83 -3.56
C VAL A 266 -7.37 -20.81 -3.51
N VAL A 267 -6.53 -20.75 -4.56
CA VAL A 267 -5.40 -19.80 -4.61
C VAL A 267 -5.92 -18.38 -4.70
N GLY A 268 -6.90 -18.14 -5.57
CA GLY A 268 -7.53 -16.85 -5.76
C GLY A 268 -8.23 -16.33 -4.51
N ALA A 269 -8.93 -17.18 -3.74
CA ALA A 269 -9.53 -16.76 -2.48
C ALA A 269 -8.48 -16.25 -1.47
N VAL A 270 -7.35 -16.96 -1.33
CA VAL A 270 -6.27 -16.53 -0.43
C VAL A 270 -5.71 -15.18 -0.87
N VAL A 271 -5.38 -15.03 -2.16
CA VAL A 271 -4.84 -13.79 -2.71
C VAL A 271 -5.84 -12.64 -2.62
N ILE A 272 -7.12 -12.86 -2.92
CA ILE A 272 -8.19 -11.86 -2.79
C ILE A 272 -8.32 -11.39 -1.34
N VAL A 273 -8.28 -12.29 -0.35
CA VAL A 273 -8.36 -11.91 1.07
C VAL A 273 -7.14 -11.07 1.47
N LEU A 274 -5.93 -11.49 1.11
CA LEU A 274 -4.71 -10.75 1.40
C LEU A 274 -4.72 -9.36 0.75
N PHE A 275 -5.12 -9.28 -0.51
CA PHE A 275 -5.18 -8.01 -1.24
C PHE A 275 -6.34 -7.12 -0.78
N SER A 276 -7.45 -7.70 -0.31
CA SER A 276 -8.55 -6.95 0.33
C SER A 276 -8.10 -6.32 1.63
N PHE A 277 -7.33 -7.06 2.45
CA PHE A 277 -6.68 -6.51 3.63
C PHE A 277 -5.74 -5.38 3.23
N PHE A 278 -4.93 -5.57 2.18
CA PHE A 278 -4.03 -4.53 1.70
C PHE A 278 -4.78 -3.25 1.31
N ASN A 279 -5.83 -3.38 0.48
CA ASN A 279 -6.67 -2.28 0.05
C ASN A 279 -7.31 -1.54 1.23
N ALA A 280 -7.83 -2.25 2.21
CA ALA A 280 -8.44 -1.63 3.38
C ALA A 280 -7.41 -0.93 4.28
N ALA A 281 -6.38 -1.66 4.71
CA ALA A 281 -5.43 -1.23 5.73
C ALA A 281 -4.41 -0.21 5.22
N PHE A 282 -3.93 -0.35 3.98
CA PHE A 282 -2.87 0.49 3.44
C PHE A 282 -3.36 1.57 2.48
N MET A 283 -4.54 1.41 1.88
CA MET A 283 -5.06 2.40 0.93
C MET A 283 -6.22 3.19 1.54
N ILE A 284 -7.35 2.54 1.81
CA ILE A 284 -8.60 3.26 2.14
C ILE A 284 -8.56 3.90 3.52
N ILE A 285 -8.22 3.15 4.57
CA ILE A 285 -8.24 3.67 5.95
C ILE A 285 -7.30 4.87 6.11
N PRO A 286 -6.02 4.80 5.67
CA PRO A 286 -5.10 5.93 5.78
C PRO A 286 -5.60 7.15 5.01
N ILE A 287 -6.08 6.97 3.77
CA ILE A 287 -6.59 8.07 2.95
C ILE A 287 -7.86 8.69 3.56
N TYR A 288 -8.77 7.87 4.10
CA TYR A 288 -9.99 8.34 4.76
C TYR A 288 -9.66 9.14 6.03
N GLN A 289 -8.82 8.59 6.90
CA GLN A 289 -8.36 9.30 8.09
C GLN A 289 -7.66 10.60 7.71
N ARG A 290 -6.89 10.56 6.62
CA ARG A 290 -6.23 11.73 6.06
C ARG A 290 -7.20 12.81 5.65
N PHE A 291 -8.23 12.42 4.91
CA PHE A 291 -9.29 13.32 4.47
C PHE A 291 -10.07 13.91 5.66
N VAL A 292 -10.50 13.09 6.62
CA VAL A 292 -11.29 13.55 7.78
C VAL A 292 -10.49 14.48 8.68
N LYS A 293 -9.25 14.13 9.02
CA LYS A 293 -8.38 14.99 9.84
C LYS A 293 -8.20 16.34 9.17
N PHE A 294 -7.93 16.34 7.86
CA PHE A 294 -7.74 17.57 7.11
C PHE A 294 -9.01 18.42 6.98
N LEU A 295 -10.17 17.79 6.74
CA LEU A 295 -11.46 18.50 6.70
C LEU A 295 -11.76 19.24 8.01
N ARG A 296 -11.50 18.60 9.15
CA ARG A 296 -11.73 19.21 10.48
C ARG A 296 -10.87 20.45 10.67
N VAL A 297 -9.56 20.33 10.44
CA VAL A 297 -8.63 21.44 10.65
C VAL A 297 -8.86 22.55 9.63
N SER A 298 -9.26 22.21 8.41
CA SER A 298 -9.61 23.24 7.44
C SER A 298 -10.92 23.96 7.76
N ALA A 299 -11.90 23.30 8.38
CA ALA A 299 -13.11 23.97 8.83
C ALA A 299 -12.80 25.02 9.90
N GLU A 300 -11.85 24.73 10.80
CA GLU A 300 -11.37 25.69 11.79
C GLU A 300 -10.72 26.91 11.12
N TYR A 301 -9.86 26.70 10.13
CA TYR A 301 -9.24 27.78 9.35
C TYR A 301 -10.28 28.63 8.60
N ASP A 302 -11.23 27.98 7.94
CA ASP A 302 -12.28 28.64 7.15
C ASP A 302 -13.30 29.38 8.05
N SER A 303 -13.42 28.98 9.32
CA SER A 303 -14.30 29.64 10.31
C SER A 303 -13.71 30.91 10.93
N LEU A 304 -12.42 31.19 10.70
CA LEU A 304 -11.80 32.41 11.21
C LEU A 304 -12.46 33.65 10.58
N PRO A 305 -12.90 34.63 11.39
CA PRO A 305 -13.56 35.81 10.85
C PRO A 305 -12.57 36.63 9.99
N PRO A 306 -13.05 37.45 9.04
CA PRO A 306 -12.18 38.25 8.16
C PRO A 306 -11.17 39.12 8.92
N ASP A 307 -11.55 39.63 10.09
CA ASP A 307 -10.76 40.45 11.01
C ASP A 307 -9.92 39.65 12.03
N ALA A 308 -9.88 38.31 11.92
CA ALA A 308 -9.04 37.48 12.77
C ALA A 308 -7.59 37.97 12.75
N SER A 309 -7.00 38.09 13.94
CA SER A 309 -5.64 38.58 14.09
C SER A 309 -4.64 37.74 13.29
N GLU A 310 -3.56 38.36 12.83
CA GLU A 310 -2.50 37.67 12.09
C GLU A 310 -1.95 36.47 12.89
N LYS A 311 -1.89 36.59 14.22
CA LYS A 311 -1.48 35.51 15.12
C LYS A 311 -2.43 34.30 15.06
N GLN A 312 -3.75 34.51 15.07
CA GLN A 312 -4.75 33.44 14.96
C GLN A 312 -4.67 32.76 13.59
N ARG A 313 -4.53 33.53 12.52
CA ARG A 313 -4.35 32.98 11.17
C ARG A 313 -3.10 32.14 11.06
N ARG A 314 -1.96 32.63 11.57
CA ARG A 314 -0.69 31.87 11.63
C ARG A 314 -0.84 30.58 12.45
N GLN A 315 -1.51 30.63 13.60
CA GLN A 315 -1.73 29.44 14.42
C GLN A 315 -2.59 28.39 13.72
N SER A 316 -3.62 28.81 12.99
CA SER A 316 -4.45 27.89 12.22
C SER A 316 -3.70 27.29 11.02
N ILE A 317 -2.81 28.05 10.38
CA ILE A 317 -1.88 27.51 9.37
C ILE A 317 -0.95 26.47 9.98
N ILE A 318 -0.37 26.73 11.16
CA ILE A 318 0.47 25.76 11.87
C ILE A 318 -0.32 24.50 12.20
N GLN A 319 -1.59 24.63 12.62
CA GLN A 319 -2.45 23.48 12.85
C GLN A 319 -2.75 22.72 11.55
N LEU A 320 -2.95 23.39 10.43
CA LEU A 320 -3.10 22.75 9.11
C LEU A 320 -1.84 22.00 8.71
N GLU A 321 -0.66 22.56 8.95
CA GLU A 321 0.63 21.94 8.69
C GLU A 321 0.87 20.72 9.60
N ALA A 322 0.63 20.84 10.91
CA ALA A 322 0.74 19.73 11.86
C ALA A 322 -0.31 18.64 11.63
N ALA A 323 -1.54 19.03 11.27
CA ALA A 323 -2.57 18.09 10.89
C ALA A 323 -2.15 17.31 9.65
N ARG A 324 -1.48 17.99 8.71
CA ARG A 324 -0.85 17.43 7.52
C ARG A 324 0.33 16.51 7.82
N GLU A 325 1.16 16.84 8.80
CA GLU A 325 2.32 16.02 9.20
C GLU A 325 1.87 14.62 9.62
N GLY A 326 0.95 14.55 10.59
CA GLY A 326 0.33 13.27 10.96
C GLY A 326 -0.67 12.72 9.92
N LEU A 327 -0.61 13.14 8.64
CA LEU A 327 -1.26 12.47 7.50
C LEU A 327 -0.34 11.46 6.81
N LEU A 328 0.97 11.58 7.04
CA LEU A 328 2.01 10.82 6.37
C LEU A 328 2.88 10.03 7.36
N GLU A 329 2.71 10.25 8.67
CA GLU A 329 2.91 9.20 9.67
C GLU A 329 1.93 8.06 9.37
N PHE A 330 2.28 7.29 8.34
CA PHE A 330 1.89 5.90 8.22
C PHE A 330 2.54 5.22 9.41
N ASP A 331 1.88 5.31 10.56
CA ASP A 331 2.21 4.50 11.73
C ASP A 331 1.74 3.07 11.47
N LEU A 332 2.26 2.55 10.37
CA LEU A 332 1.91 1.31 9.73
C LEU A 332 2.65 0.18 10.38
N GLU A 333 3.85 0.49 10.87
CA GLU A 333 4.54 -0.35 11.83
C GLU A 333 3.71 -0.45 13.11
N ASP A 334 3.27 0.63 13.78
CA ASP A 334 2.45 0.43 14.99
C ASP A 334 1.06 -0.12 14.69
N ARG A 335 0.48 0.09 13.51
CA ARG A 335 -0.80 -0.54 13.14
C ARG A 335 -0.68 -2.01 12.82
N ILE A 336 0.33 -2.41 12.06
CA ILE A 336 0.60 -3.82 11.82
C ILE A 336 1.09 -4.46 13.11
N MET A 337 1.96 -3.83 13.88
CA MET A 337 2.43 -4.33 15.16
C MET A 337 1.29 -4.37 16.17
N SER A 338 0.39 -3.38 16.23
CA SER A 338 -0.84 -3.44 17.03
C SER A 338 -1.78 -4.54 16.55
N PHE A 339 -1.88 -4.78 15.24
CA PHE A 339 -2.67 -5.86 14.66
C PHE A 339 -2.04 -7.24 14.93
N LEU A 340 -0.74 -7.40 14.72
CA LEU A 340 0.04 -8.58 15.06
C LEU A 340 0.04 -8.82 16.57
N ASP A 341 0.12 -7.77 17.38
CA ASP A 341 -0.02 -7.78 18.83
C ASP A 341 -1.45 -8.12 19.24
N SER A 342 -2.47 -7.77 18.44
CA SER A 342 -3.84 -8.23 18.65
C SER A 342 -4.00 -9.74 18.40
N PHE A 343 -3.17 -10.34 17.54
CA PHE A 343 -3.05 -11.80 17.43
C PHE A 343 -2.14 -12.41 18.50
N ASN A 344 -1.10 -11.70 18.93
CA ASN A 344 -0.19 -12.12 20.00
C ASN A 344 -0.75 -11.87 21.41
N HIS A 345 -1.87 -11.14 21.53
CA HIS A 345 -2.79 -11.20 22.64
C HIS A 345 -3.48 -12.58 22.67
N ARG A 346 -2.68 -13.64 22.81
CA ARG A 346 -2.93 -14.52 23.95
C ARG A 346 -3.07 -13.57 25.12
N GLU A 347 -4.27 -13.40 25.63
CA GLU A 347 -4.44 -12.98 27.02
C GLU A 347 -3.31 -13.72 27.75
N LYS A 348 -2.28 -12.99 28.19
CA LYS A 348 -1.64 -13.38 29.43
C LYS A 348 -2.83 -13.33 30.36
N VAL A 349 -3.50 -14.48 30.52
CA VAL A 349 -4.58 -14.68 31.48
C VAL A 349 -3.99 -14.05 32.70
N ASP A 350 -4.50 -12.85 33.00
CA ASP A 350 -3.87 -11.98 33.97
C ASP A 350 -3.94 -12.82 35.21
N ARG A 351 -2.79 -13.39 35.59
CA ARG A 351 -2.72 -14.56 36.47
C ARG A 351 -3.22 -13.96 37.75
N ARG A 352 -4.54 -14.14 38.02
CA ARG A 352 -5.34 -13.29 38.91
C ARG A 352 -4.38 -12.84 39.99
N GLN A 353 -4.00 -11.55 40.00
CA GLN A 353 -3.11 -11.06 41.03
C GLN A 353 -3.72 -11.58 42.32
N SER A 354 -3.08 -12.60 42.90
CA SER A 354 -3.54 -13.21 44.12
C SER A 354 -3.50 -12.03 45.06
N LEU A 355 -4.69 -11.58 45.49
CA LEU A 355 -4.84 -10.43 46.35
C LEU A 355 -3.69 -10.46 47.34
N PRO A 356 -2.85 -9.41 47.43
CA PRO A 356 -1.80 -9.39 48.44
C PRO A 356 -2.47 -9.73 49.76
N PRO A 357 -1.98 -10.73 50.51
CA PRO A 357 -2.63 -11.14 51.75
C PRO A 357 -2.86 -9.87 52.57
N ARG A 358 -4.14 -9.56 52.83
CA ARG A 358 -4.52 -8.39 53.63
C ARG A 358 -3.62 -8.41 54.85
N ALA A 359 -2.73 -7.43 54.94
CA ALA A 359 -1.99 -7.19 56.16
C ALA A 359 -3.03 -6.96 57.25
N LEU A 360 -3.27 -8.01 58.04
CA LEU A 360 -4.07 -7.98 59.25
C LEU A 360 -3.37 -6.98 60.17
N LYS A 361 -3.79 -5.71 60.08
CA LYS A 361 -3.50 -4.70 61.08
C LYS A 361 -4.06 -5.24 62.39
N SER A 362 -3.14 -5.69 63.25
CA SER A 362 -3.40 -6.03 64.64
C SER A 362 -3.93 -4.79 65.34
N TRP A 363 -5.25 -4.68 65.44
CA TRP A 363 -5.91 -3.77 66.35
C TRP A 363 -6.07 -4.48 67.68
N GLY A 364 -5.52 -3.87 68.72
CA GLY A 364 -5.29 -4.51 70.00
C GLY A 364 -6.53 -4.75 70.85
N SER A 365 -6.40 -5.79 71.67
CA SER A 365 -6.86 -5.90 73.05
C SER A 365 -8.35 -6.02 73.39
N SER A 366 -8.59 -7.07 74.20
CA SER A 366 -9.56 -7.18 75.29
C SER A 366 -10.97 -7.71 74.99
N ALA A 367 -11.12 -9.02 75.23
CA ALA A 367 -12.27 -9.66 75.89
C ALA A 367 -11.85 -11.12 76.17
N ARG A 368 -11.22 -11.39 77.32
CA ARG A 368 -11.85 -11.83 78.57
C ARG A 368 -12.81 -13.01 78.40
N MET A 369 -12.30 -14.17 78.82
CA MET A 369 -12.98 -15.34 79.38
C MET A 369 -14.21 -15.92 78.64
N MET A 370 -14.08 -17.17 78.19
CA MET A 370 -14.74 -18.27 78.90
C MET A 370 -13.96 -19.58 78.70
N ARG A 371 -13.60 -20.20 79.83
CA ARG A 371 -13.19 -21.61 79.93
C ARG A 371 -14.43 -22.47 79.78
N HIS A 372 -14.42 -23.46 78.90
CA HIS A 372 -15.07 -24.76 79.06
C HIS A 372 -14.35 -25.72 78.11
N ALA A 373 -13.52 -26.62 78.65
CA ALA A 373 -13.89 -28.00 79.00
C ALA A 373 -13.63 -28.96 77.84
N SER A 374 -12.40 -29.49 77.86
CA SER A 374 -12.04 -30.89 77.61
C SER A 374 -13.08 -31.82 76.98
N VAL A 375 -12.77 -32.33 75.79
CA VAL A 375 -13.03 -33.74 75.41
C VAL A 375 -11.82 -34.24 74.60
N PRO A 376 -11.30 -35.47 74.86
CA PRO A 376 -9.98 -35.90 74.43
C PRO A 376 -9.93 -36.59 73.07
N ALA A 377 -8.71 -36.72 72.57
CA ALA A 377 -8.34 -37.48 71.39
C ALA A 377 -8.77 -38.94 71.50
N HIS A 378 -9.55 -39.40 70.53
CA HIS A 378 -9.67 -40.83 70.24
C HIS A 378 -9.34 -41.07 68.77
N ALA A 379 -8.34 -41.91 68.60
CA ALA A 379 -7.96 -42.56 67.36
C ALA A 379 -9.12 -43.42 66.82
N TRP A 380 -9.17 -43.60 65.49
CA TRP A 380 -9.08 -44.92 64.83
C TRP A 380 -9.15 -44.81 63.29
N LYS A 381 -8.18 -45.50 62.65
CA LYS A 381 -8.21 -46.38 61.45
C LYS A 381 -8.90 -45.88 60.16
N LYS A 382 -8.17 -45.84 59.04
CA LYS A 382 -7.96 -46.93 58.04
C LYS A 382 -9.27 -47.56 57.57
N ASP A 383 -9.59 -47.29 56.30
CA ASP A 383 -9.61 -48.30 55.23
C ASP A 383 -9.00 -47.69 53.95
#